data_AF-B9XCA0-F1
#
_entry.id   AF-B9XCA0-F1
#
_cell.length_a   1.000
_cell.length_b   1.000
_cell.length_c   1.000
_cell.angle_alpha   90.00
_cell.angle_beta   90.00
_cell.angle_gamma   90.00
#
_symmetry.space_group_name_H-M   'P 1'
#
loop_
_entity.id
_entity.type
_entity.pdbx_description
1 polymer ?
#
loop_
_entity_poly.entity_id
_entity_poly.type
_entity_poly.pdbx_seq_one_letter_code
_entity_poly.pdbx_strand_id
1 'polypeptide(L)' 'MKIFIQHKRTSLYLTRNNEWVKSSNEAVDFPSYDIAVAFASEHDSANLQVILKFADYPYNISLPMQKQPPRTSLQI' A
#
# COMPACT_ATOMS: atom_id res chain seq x y z
N MET A 1 4.42 9.53 10.80
CA MET A 1 3.94 9.09 9.46
C MET A 1 3.46 7.66 9.59
N LYS A 2 2.37 7.28 8.91
CA LYS A 2 1.87 5.91 8.85
C LYS A 2 1.77 5.46 7.40
N ILE A 3 1.98 4.17 7.17
CA ILE A 3 1.99 3.57 5.84
C ILE A 3 0.90 2.51 5.79
N PHE A 4 -0.07 2.69 4.90
CA PHE A 4 -1.21 1.78 4.77
C PHE A 4 -1.30 1.18 3.37
N ILE A 5 -1.96 0.04 3.29
CA ILE A 5 -2.46 -0.50 2.02
C ILE A 5 -3.94 -0.15 1.88
N GLN A 6 -4.30 0.34 0.70
CA GLN A 6 -5.68 0.69 0.36
C GLN A 6 -6.08 0.07 -0.97
N HIS A 7 -7.32 -0.40 -1.06
CA HIS A 7 -7.91 -0.86 -2.29
C HIS A 7 -8.36 0.34 -3.15
N LYS A 8 -7.83 0.47 -4.38
CA LYS A 8 -8.03 1.62 -5.28
C LYS A 8 -9.51 1.93 -5.52
N ARG A 9 -10.33 0.90 -5.75
CA ARG A 9 -11.75 1.05 -6.14
C ARG A 9 -12.69 1.38 -4.97
N THR A 10 -12.41 0.83 -3.79
CA THR A 10 -13.33 0.88 -2.64
C THR A 10 -12.85 1.81 -1.54
N SER A 11 -11.60 2.28 -1.64
CA SER A 11 -10.92 3.10 -0.64
C SER A 11 -10.86 2.46 0.75
N LEU A 12 -11.03 1.14 0.85
CA LEU A 12 -10.88 0.40 2.09
C LEU A 12 -9.41 0.16 2.40
N TYR A 13 -9.06 0.21 3.68
CA TYR A 13 -7.74 -0.06 4.22
C TYR A 13 -7.64 -1.50 4.72
N LEU A 14 -6.47 -2.08 4.57
CA LEU A 14 -6.18 -3.41 5.08
C LEU A 14 -5.96 -3.38 6.60
N THR A 15 -6.51 -4.33 7.33
CA THR A 15 -6.24 -4.55 8.77
C THR A 15 -5.23 -5.66 8.98
N ARG A 16 -4.72 -5.81 10.22
CA ARG A 16 -3.80 -6.90 10.58
C ARG A 16 -4.44 -8.29 10.43
N ASN A 17 -5.77 -8.37 10.49
CA ASN A 17 -6.53 -9.63 10.35
C ASN A 17 -6.86 -9.96 8.88
N ASN A 18 -6.25 -9.25 7.93
CA ASN A 18 -6.51 -9.39 6.50
C ASN A 18 -7.97 -9.04 6.10
N GLU A 19 -8.59 -8.12 6.85
CA GLU A 19 -9.92 -7.58 6.57
C GLU A 19 -9.81 -6.17 5.96
N TRP A 20 -10.92 -5.69 5.37
CA TRP A 20 -10.99 -4.39 4.70
C TRP A 20 -11.94 -3.45 5.44
N VAL A 21 -11.42 -2.31 5.91
CA VAL A 21 -12.16 -1.33 6.73
C VAL A 21 -12.14 0.05 6.11
N LYS A 22 -13.15 0.87 6.40
CA LYS A 22 -13.20 2.26 5.90
C LYS A 22 -12.27 3.21 6.65
N SER A 23 -12.01 2.93 7.93
CA SER A 23 -11.24 3.80 8.80
C SER A 23 -9.76 3.45 8.77
N SER A 24 -8.90 4.45 8.55
CA SER A 24 -7.44 4.27 8.64
C SER A 24 -6.97 4.00 10.09
N ASN A 25 -7.81 4.22 11.09
CA ASN A 25 -7.43 4.03 12.49
C ASN A 25 -7.32 2.55 12.87
N GLU A 26 -8.03 1.70 12.12
CA GLU A 26 -8.05 0.25 12.27
C GLU A 26 -7.10 -0.44 11.26
N ALA A 27 -6.51 0.36 10.37
CA ALA A 27 -5.61 -0.12 9.34
C ALA A 27 -4.26 -0.56 9.93
N VAL A 28 -3.65 -1.57 9.30
CA VAL A 28 -2.30 -2.00 9.66
C VAL A 28 -1.28 -0.98 9.16
N ASP A 29 -0.52 -0.43 10.11
CA ASP A 29 0.61 0.45 9.82
C ASP A 29 1.83 -0.41 9.45
N PHE A 30 2.30 -0.25 8.22
CA PHE A 30 3.48 -0.95 7.72
C PHE A 30 4.76 -0.26 8.20
N PRO A 31 5.76 -1.03 8.64
CA PRO A 31 6.99 -0.47 9.21
C PRO A 31 7.87 0.28 8.20
N SER A 32 7.73 -0.02 6.90
CA SER A 32 8.41 0.70 5.82
C SER A 32 7.62 0.64 4.52
N TYR A 33 7.93 1.57 3.62
CA TYR A 33 7.35 1.60 2.27
C TYR A 33 7.69 0.31 1.50
N ASP A 34 8.94 -0.15 1.58
CA ASP A 34 9.39 -1.36 0.86
C ASP A 34 8.61 -2.61 1.30
N ILE A 35 8.31 -2.74 2.60
CA ILE A 35 7.52 -3.86 3.11
C ILE A 35 6.06 -3.76 2.64
N ALA A 36 5.47 -2.56 2.59
CA ALA A 36 4.13 -2.35 2.06
C ALA A 36 4.05 -2.68 0.55
N VAL A 37 5.07 -2.28 -0.22
CA VAL A 37 5.16 -2.59 -1.66
C VAL A 37 5.34 -4.08 -1.89
N ALA A 38 6.19 -4.75 -1.13
CA ALA A 38 6.38 -6.20 -1.23
C ALA A 38 5.06 -6.93 -0.99
N PHE A 39 4.36 -6.59 0.08
CA PHE A 39 3.02 -7.12 0.37
C PHE A 39 2.05 -6.87 -0.79
N ALA A 40 1.92 -5.62 -1.25
CA ALA A 40 0.98 -5.29 -2.31
C ALA A 40 1.30 -6.01 -3.64
N SER A 41 2.58 -6.29 -3.89
CA SER A 41 3.07 -6.99 -5.08
C SER A 41 2.73 -8.48 -5.07
N GLU A 42 2.73 -9.11 -3.89
CA GLU A 42 2.42 -10.54 -3.71
C GLU A 42 0.91 -10.85 -3.75
N HIS A 43 0.06 -9.88 -3.38
CA HIS A 43 -1.39 -10.10 -3.28
C HIS A 43 -2.19 -9.66 -4.52
N ASP A 44 -2.20 -8.36 -4.85
CA ASP A 44 -2.95 -7.80 -5.98
C ASP A 44 -2.49 -6.37 -6.34
N SER A 45 -1.30 -6.26 -6.94
CA SER A 45 -0.72 -4.97 -7.32
C SER A 45 -1.60 -4.13 -8.26
N ALA A 46 -2.53 -4.75 -9.01
CA ALA A 46 -3.41 -4.01 -9.90
C ALA A 46 -4.43 -3.15 -9.14
N ASN A 47 -4.98 -3.68 -8.04
CA ASN A 47 -6.04 -3.02 -7.27
C ASN A 47 -5.56 -2.38 -5.96
N LEU A 48 -4.30 -2.54 -5.59
CA LEU A 48 -3.74 -2.02 -4.35
C LEU A 48 -2.87 -0.76 -4.55
N GLN A 49 -2.95 0.16 -3.60
CA GLN A 49 -2.10 1.34 -3.52
C GLN A 49 -1.56 1.53 -2.11
N VAL A 50 -0.38 2.14 -2.00
CA VAL A 50 0.22 2.51 -0.72
C VAL A 50 -0.20 3.93 -0.35
N ILE A 51 -0.70 4.12 0.86
CA ILE A 51 -1.08 5.43 1.40
C ILE A 51 -0.08 5.86 2.46
N LEU A 52 0.55 7.01 2.26
CA LEU A 52 1.37 7.68 3.29
C LEU A 52 0.51 8.74 3.97
N LYS A 53 0.21 8.52 5.25
CA LYS A 53 -0.55 9.45 6.08
C LYS A 53 0.38 10.18 7.04
N PHE A 54 0.32 11.50 7.03
CA PHE A 54 1.12 12.35 7.89
C PHE A 54 0.25 12.86 9.04
N ALA A 55 0.77 12.86 10.26
CA ALA A 55 -0.01 13.28 11.43
C ALA A 55 -0.29 14.80 11.39
N ASP A 56 0.68 15.57 10.89
CA ASP A 56 0.66 17.03 10.94
C ASP A 56 0.04 17.67 9.69
N TYR A 57 -0.32 16.86 8.68
CA TYR A 57 -0.85 17.36 7.41
C TYR A 57 -2.21 16.74 7.07
N PRO A 58 -3.15 17.53 6.54
CA PRO A 58 -4.48 17.04 6.17
C PRO A 58 -4.50 16.21 4.88
N TYR A 59 -3.37 16.14 4.15
CA TYR A 59 -3.24 15.40 2.91
C TYR A 59 -2.50 14.08 3.11
N ASN A 60 -2.81 13.13 2.23
CA ASN A 60 -2.11 11.84 2.13
C ASN A 60 -1.47 11.73 0.75
N ILE A 61 -0.36 11.01 0.67
CA ILE A 61 0.22 10.61 -0.63
C ILE A 61 -0.31 9.23 -0.97
N SER A 62 -0.88 9.09 -2.17
CA SER A 62 -1.33 7.80 -2.71
C SER A 62 -0.37 7.35 -3.81
N LEU A 63 0.29 6.23 -3.59
CA LEU A 63 1.25 5.64 -4.52
C LEU A 63 0.59 4.42 -5.18
N PRO A 64 0.13 4.52 -6.43
CA PRO A 64 -0.46 3.39 -7.12
C PRO A 64 0.61 2.34 -7.36
N MET A 65 0.32 1.08 -7.00
CA MET A 65 1.21 -0.01 -7.36
C MET A 65 1.08 -0.27 -8.85
N GLN A 66 2.22 -0.36 -9.52
CA GLN A 66 2.34 -0.84 -10.89
C GLN A 66 2.96 -2.23 -10.82
N LYS A 67 2.50 -3.16 -11.67
CA LYS A 67 3.25 -4.40 -11.89
C LYS A 67 4.63 -3.99 -12.37
N GLN A 68 5.63 -4.20 -11.54
CA GLN A 68 7.01 -4.02 -11.97
C GLN A 68 7.21 -5.02 -13.13
N PRO A 69 7.62 -4.58 -14.33
CA PRO A 69 7.98 -5.52 -15.36
C PRO A 69 9.06 -6.44 -14.78
N PRO A 70 9.08 -7.74 -15.15
CA PRO A 70 10.13 -8.64 -14.69
C PRO A 70 11.47 -7.95 -14.95
N ARG A 71 12.30 -7.80 -13.91
CA ARG A 71 13.65 -7.27 -14.05
C ARG A 71 14.39 -8.23 -14.98
N THR A 72 14.42 -7.92 -16.28
CA THR A 72 15.35 -8.55 -17.19
C THR A 72 16.72 -8.08 -16.72
N SER A 73 17.41 -8.94 -15.97
CA SER A 73 18.84 -8.78 -15.76
C SER A 73 19.47 -8.76 -17.15
N LEU A 74 19.81 -7.57 -17.64
CA LEU A 74 20.73 -7.42 -18.75
C LEU A 74 22.06 -7.98 -18.25
N GLN A 75 22.28 -9.28 -18.47
CA GLN A 75 23.61 -9.87 -18.43
C GLN A 75 24.36 -9.27 -19.63
N ILE A 76 25.29 -8.37 -19.33
CA ILE A 76 26.33 -7.91 -20.24
C ILE A 76 27.54 -8.82 -20.01
#